data_AF-A0A2E0W6X7-F1
#
_entry.id   AF-A0A2E0W6X7-F1
#
_cell.length_a   1.000
_cell.length_b   1.000
_cell.length_c   1.000
_cell.angle_alpha   90.00
_cell.angle_beta   90.00
_cell.angle_gamma   90.00
#
_symmetry.space_group_name_H-M   'P 1'
#
loop_
_entity.id
_entity.type
_entity.pdbx_description
1 polymer ?
#
loop_
_entity_poly.entity_id
_entity_poly.type
_entity_poly.pdbx_seq_one_letter_code
_entity_poly.pdbx_strand_id
1 'polypeptide(L)'
;MKISLLKKQLIDTEEIPTKSGRVIVLKLTRIGKRLLNNPIEKKSIDIKEGGVTHEYWKNKYAQILKNKGFDITFEKSIGEGKSVDVVATKNKIRIAVEVETGRSDILSNINKCLQAEFDRIIVVAINEKIESKVKSLLEANDLHQNPKIILSCARRVI
;
A
#
# COMPACT_ATOMS: atom_id res chain seq x y z
N MET A 1 5.85 -27.09 -12.55
CA MET A 1 5.98 -26.59 -11.16
C MET A 1 4.76 -25.77 -10.71
N LYS A 2 4.47 -24.58 -11.28
CA LYS A 2 3.29 -23.73 -10.92
C LYS A 2 1.93 -24.44 -10.98
N ILE A 3 1.63 -25.16 -12.08
CA ILE A 3 0.33 -25.84 -12.28
C ILE A 3 0.07 -26.88 -11.18
N SER A 4 1.11 -27.59 -10.73
CA SER A 4 0.98 -28.59 -9.67
C SER A 4 0.60 -27.95 -8.33
N LEU A 5 1.18 -26.80 -7.99
CA LEU A 5 0.86 -26.06 -6.76
C LEU A 5 -0.55 -25.48 -6.76
N LEU A 6 -1.02 -24.98 -7.92
CA LEU A 6 -2.41 -24.51 -8.11
C LEU A 6 -3.40 -25.67 -7.96
N LYS A 7 -3.14 -26.82 -8.62
CA LYS A 7 -3.99 -28.02 -8.50
C LYS A 7 -4.10 -28.52 -7.06
N LYS A 8 -3.00 -28.43 -6.31
CA LYS A 8 -2.95 -28.79 -4.87
C LYS A 8 -3.53 -27.69 -3.96
N GLN A 9 -4.05 -26.60 -4.51
CA GLN A 9 -4.60 -25.45 -3.78
C GLN A 9 -3.63 -24.85 -2.75
N LEU A 10 -2.31 -24.93 -3.02
CA LEU A 10 -1.28 -24.39 -2.13
C LEU A 10 -1.01 -22.92 -2.42
N ILE A 11 -1.21 -22.53 -3.68
CA ILE A 11 -1.15 -21.14 -4.14
C ILE A 11 -2.45 -20.80 -4.87
N ASP A 12 -2.72 -19.50 -4.94
CA ASP A 12 -3.82 -18.89 -5.68
C ASP A 12 -3.27 -17.70 -6.47
N THR A 13 -4.07 -17.17 -7.39
CA THR A 13 -3.74 -16.00 -8.21
C THR A 13 -4.63 -14.82 -7.84
N GLU A 14 -4.04 -13.65 -7.71
CA GLU A 14 -4.77 -12.38 -7.61
C GLU A 14 -4.41 -11.51 -8.81
N GLU A 15 -5.43 -11.06 -9.54
CA GLU A 15 -5.23 -10.11 -10.63
C GLU A 15 -5.27 -8.69 -10.06
N ILE A 16 -4.22 -7.92 -10.36
CA ILE A 16 -4.10 -6.52 -10.00
C ILE A 16 -4.27 -5.69 -11.27
N PRO A 17 -5.42 -5.01 -11.44
CA PRO A 17 -5.64 -4.14 -12.60
C PRO A 17 -4.65 -2.97 -12.61
N THR A 18 -4.13 -2.66 -13.78
CA THR A 18 -3.25 -1.53 -14.08
C THR A 18 -3.83 -0.75 -15.27
N LYS A 19 -3.28 0.39 -15.63
CA LYS A 19 -3.71 1.19 -16.80
C LYS A 19 -3.62 0.39 -18.09
N SER A 20 -2.52 -0.35 -18.25
CA SER A 20 -2.15 -1.02 -19.50
C SER A 20 -2.51 -2.51 -19.54
N GLY A 21 -3.18 -3.04 -18.51
CA GLY A 21 -3.56 -4.45 -18.43
C GLY A 21 -3.68 -4.93 -16.99
N ARG A 22 -3.15 -6.12 -16.70
CA ARG A 22 -3.20 -6.71 -15.36
C ARG A 22 -1.90 -7.41 -15.00
N VAL A 23 -1.53 -7.32 -13.73
CA VAL A 23 -0.46 -8.14 -13.15
C VAL A 23 -1.09 -9.30 -12.40
N ILE A 24 -0.65 -10.52 -12.68
CA ILE A 24 -1.10 -11.72 -11.97
C ILE A 24 -0.09 -12.03 -10.88
N VAL A 25 -0.49 -11.88 -9.62
CA VAL A 25 0.36 -12.19 -8.47
C VAL A 25 -0.01 -13.56 -7.91
N LEU A 26 0.99 -14.37 -7.59
CA LEU A 26 0.82 -15.64 -6.88
C LEU A 26 0.82 -15.37 -5.38
N LYS A 27 -0.16 -15.93 -4.67
CA LYS A 27 -0.27 -15.84 -3.22
C LYS A 27 -0.44 -17.21 -2.60
N LEU A 28 0.06 -17.38 -1.38
CA LEU A 28 -0.20 -18.61 -0.62
C LEU A 28 -1.65 -18.65 -0.17
N THR A 29 -2.31 -19.79 -0.36
CA THR A 29 -3.61 -20.05 0.25
C THR A 29 -3.46 -20.30 1.75
N ARG A 30 -4.56 -20.35 2.49
CA ARG A 30 -4.52 -20.77 3.91
C ARG A 30 -3.88 -22.15 4.09
N ILE A 31 -4.09 -23.07 3.14
CA ILE A 31 -3.49 -24.41 3.14
C ILE A 31 -1.98 -24.32 2.89
N GLY A 32 -1.57 -23.56 1.88
CA GLY A 32 -0.15 -23.33 1.58
C GLY A 32 0.59 -22.69 2.74
N LYS A 33 0.01 -21.66 3.38
CA LYS A 33 0.56 -21.01 4.58
C LYS A 33 0.76 -22.00 5.73
N ARG A 34 -0.23 -22.86 6.00
CA ARG A 34 -0.14 -23.88 7.06
C ARG A 34 0.97 -24.91 6.82
N LEU A 35 1.18 -25.32 5.57
CA LEU A 35 2.26 -26.25 5.23
C LEU A 35 3.65 -25.62 5.37
N LEU A 36 3.74 -24.30 5.24
CA LEU A 36 4.97 -23.54 5.41
C LEU A 36 5.22 -23.06 6.84
N ASN A 37 4.32 -23.35 7.81
CA ASN A 37 4.46 -22.93 9.21
C ASN A 37 5.64 -23.63 9.92
N ASN A 38 6.85 -23.28 9.53
CA ASN A 38 8.06 -23.38 10.34
C ASN A 38 8.09 -22.11 11.23
N PRO A 39 8.28 -22.20 12.56
CA PRO A 39 8.22 -21.06 13.48
C PRO A 39 9.11 -19.84 13.15
N ILE A 40 10.07 -19.98 12.22
CA ILE A 40 11.05 -18.96 11.85
C ILE A 40 10.46 -17.88 10.92
N GLU A 41 9.40 -18.15 10.15
CA GLU A 41 8.91 -17.24 9.09
C GLU A 41 7.53 -16.61 9.36
N LYS A 42 7.08 -16.59 10.62
CA LYS A 42 5.74 -16.08 10.98
C LYS A 42 5.49 -14.62 10.53
N LYS A 43 6.54 -13.79 10.42
CA LYS A 43 6.43 -12.37 10.06
C LYS A 43 6.03 -12.10 8.60
N SER A 44 6.30 -13.00 7.66
CA SER A 44 6.04 -12.79 6.22
C SER A 44 4.68 -13.31 5.75
N ILE A 45 4.03 -14.16 6.55
CA ILE A 45 2.81 -14.88 6.17
C ILE A 45 1.53 -14.11 6.54
N ASP A 46 1.60 -13.26 7.56
CA ASP A 46 0.52 -12.35 7.96
C ASP A 46 0.51 -11.13 7.06
N ILE A 47 0.04 -11.32 5.83
CA ILE A 47 -0.35 -10.23 4.94
C ILE A 47 -1.36 -9.39 5.72
N LYS A 48 -0.94 -8.20 6.17
CA LYS A 48 -1.76 -7.24 6.93
C LYS A 48 -3.03 -6.86 6.14
N GLU A 49 -3.89 -6.08 6.78
CA GLU A 49 -5.26 -5.72 6.35
C GLU A 49 -5.40 -5.35 4.85
N GLY A 50 -4.35 -4.84 4.20
CA GLY A 50 -4.32 -4.48 2.79
C GLY A 50 -4.25 -5.62 1.75
N GLY A 51 -3.84 -6.84 2.11
CA GLY A 51 -3.73 -7.94 1.13
C GLY A 51 -2.59 -7.78 0.10
N VAL A 52 -2.56 -8.67 -0.90
CA VAL A 52 -1.49 -8.72 -1.92
C VAL A 52 -1.53 -7.49 -2.83
N THR A 53 -2.72 -6.99 -3.15
CA THR A 53 -2.89 -5.73 -3.90
C THR A 53 -2.24 -4.54 -3.20
N HIS A 54 -2.39 -4.43 -1.87
CA HIS A 54 -1.74 -3.37 -1.08
C HIS A 54 -0.22 -3.48 -1.16
N GLU A 55 0.33 -4.68 -0.89
CA GLU A 55 1.77 -4.91 -0.97
C GLU A 55 2.35 -4.60 -2.35
N TYR A 56 1.66 -5.00 -3.42
CA TYR A 56 2.08 -4.68 -4.78
C TYR A 56 2.19 -3.17 -5.00
N TRP A 57 1.15 -2.40 -4.68
CA TRP A 57 1.14 -0.96 -4.89
C TRP A 57 2.10 -0.22 -3.95
N LYS A 58 2.24 -0.68 -2.71
CA LYS A 58 3.23 -0.19 -1.74
C LYS A 58 4.65 -0.29 -2.30
N ASN A 59 5.01 -1.48 -2.80
CA ASN A 59 6.30 -1.71 -3.44
C ASN A 59 6.46 -0.92 -4.76
N LYS A 60 5.39 -0.78 -5.55
CA LYS A 60 5.44 -0.04 -6.82
C LYS A 60 5.73 1.45 -6.60
N TYR A 61 5.05 2.08 -5.65
CA TYR A 61 5.29 3.50 -5.32
C TYR A 61 6.66 3.71 -4.69
N ALA A 62 7.08 2.81 -3.80
CA ALA A 62 8.45 2.79 -3.28
C ALA A 62 9.48 2.75 -4.42
N GLN A 63 9.30 1.87 -5.42
CA GLN A 63 10.18 1.79 -6.58
C GLN A 63 10.19 3.08 -7.41
N ILE A 64 9.03 3.69 -7.67
CA ILE A 64 8.93 4.96 -8.40
C ILE A 64 9.70 6.07 -7.67
N LEU A 65 9.55 6.19 -6.36
CA LEU A 65 10.25 7.19 -5.55
C LEU A 65 11.76 6.89 -5.46
N LYS A 66 12.13 5.62 -5.30
CA LYS A 66 13.53 5.19 -5.33
C LYS A 66 14.22 5.54 -6.64
N ASN A 67 13.55 5.33 -7.77
CA ASN A 67 14.06 5.71 -9.10
C ASN A 67 14.21 7.24 -9.27
N LYS A 68 13.52 8.04 -8.46
CA LYS A 68 13.69 9.50 -8.36
C LYS A 68 14.79 9.91 -7.37
N GLY A 69 15.51 8.95 -6.80
CA GLY A 69 16.63 9.16 -5.88
C GLY A 69 16.20 9.45 -4.44
N PHE A 70 15.07 8.90 -3.99
CA PHE A 70 14.69 8.91 -2.58
C PHE A 70 15.17 7.64 -1.88
N ASP A 71 15.58 7.78 -0.62
CA ASP A 71 15.75 6.66 0.30
C ASP A 71 14.39 6.19 0.81
N ILE A 72 14.18 4.88 0.87
CA ILE A 72 12.87 4.27 1.17
C ILE A 72 12.93 3.51 2.50
N THR A 73 11.95 3.77 3.37
CA THR A 73 11.69 2.98 4.57
C THR A 73 10.25 2.48 4.54
N PHE A 74 10.04 1.17 4.65
CA PHE A 74 8.71 0.58 4.77
C PHE A 74 8.26 0.51 6.23
N GLU A 75 6.96 0.63 6.46
CA GLU A 75 6.31 0.45 7.77
C GLU A 75 6.98 1.26 8.89
N LYS A 76 7.41 2.49 8.57
CA LYS A 76 8.13 3.33 9.52
C LYS A 76 7.19 3.70 10.66
N SER A 77 7.55 3.32 11.89
CA SER A 77 6.83 3.79 13.07
C SER A 77 6.99 5.30 13.22
N ILE A 78 5.89 5.97 13.53
CA ILE A 78 5.83 7.42 13.77
C ILE A 78 5.45 7.74 15.23
N GLY A 79 5.59 6.75 16.13
CA GLY A 79 5.17 6.87 17.53
C GLY A 79 3.74 6.36 17.77
N GLU A 80 3.37 6.20 19.05
CA GLU A 80 2.01 5.84 19.49
C GLU A 80 1.43 4.55 18.86
N GLY A 81 2.30 3.60 18.48
CA GLY A 81 1.88 2.38 17.79
C GLY A 81 1.42 2.60 16.33
N LYS A 82 1.57 3.81 15.79
CA LYS A 82 1.24 4.15 14.41
C LYS A 82 2.44 3.93 13.49
N SER A 83 2.17 3.55 12.25
CA SER A 83 3.19 3.40 11.20
C SER A 83 2.66 3.90 9.87
N VAL A 84 3.57 4.25 8.96
CA VAL A 84 3.28 4.70 7.59
C VAL A 84 3.76 3.62 6.62
N ASP A 85 2.94 3.29 5.61
CA ASP A 85 3.26 2.23 4.64
C ASP A 85 4.64 2.41 3.99
N VAL A 86 4.90 3.60 3.45
CA VAL A 86 6.21 3.99 2.90
C VAL A 86 6.57 5.40 3.31
N VAL A 87 7.79 5.56 3.80
CA VAL A 87 8.42 6.87 3.98
C VAL A 87 9.56 7.00 2.98
N ALA A 88 9.49 8.01 2.12
CA ALA A 88 10.55 8.36 1.19
C ALA A 88 11.24 9.65 1.66
N THR A 89 12.56 9.63 1.77
CA THR A 89 13.35 10.77 2.22
C THR A 89 14.41 11.13 1.19
N LYS A 90 14.55 12.43 0.90
CA LYS A 90 15.63 12.96 0.06
C LYS A 90 16.00 14.35 0.56
N ASN A 91 17.28 14.53 0.92
CA ASN A 91 17.76 15.73 1.60
C ASN A 91 16.96 15.97 2.89
N LYS A 92 16.11 17.01 2.92
CA LYS A 92 15.21 17.35 4.04
C LYS A 92 13.73 17.10 3.73
N ILE A 93 13.41 16.62 2.53
CA ILE A 93 12.03 16.34 2.10
C ILE A 93 11.65 14.95 2.56
N ARG A 94 10.54 14.85 3.28
CA ARG A 94 9.90 13.62 3.74
C ARG A 94 8.54 13.47 3.07
N ILE A 95 8.36 12.38 2.34
CA ILE A 95 7.10 12.02 1.70
C ILE A 95 6.55 10.78 2.40
N ALA A 96 5.32 10.85 2.89
CA ALA A 96 4.55 9.69 3.31
C ALA A 96 3.76 9.16 2.11
N VAL A 97 3.68 7.84 1.97
CA VAL A 97 2.77 7.17 1.04
C VAL A 97 1.90 6.24 1.86
N GLU A 98 0.58 6.30 1.66
CA GLU A 98 -0.41 5.39 2.25
C GLU A 98 -1.20 4.75 1.12
N VAL A 99 -1.28 3.41 1.09
CA VAL A 99 -2.01 2.67 0.07
C VAL A 99 -3.37 2.28 0.60
N GLU A 100 -4.41 2.80 -0.04
CA GLU A 100 -5.78 2.63 0.40
C GLU A 100 -6.52 1.59 -0.44
N THR A 101 -6.91 0.50 0.22
CA THR A 101 -7.71 -0.59 -0.35
C THR A 101 -9.20 -0.48 -0.01
N GLY A 102 -9.56 0.46 0.87
CA GLY A 102 -10.91 0.62 1.42
C GLY A 102 -11.20 -0.21 2.66
N ARG A 103 -10.20 -0.92 3.20
CA ARG A 103 -10.30 -1.75 4.43
C ARG A 103 -9.81 -1.04 5.69
N SER A 104 -9.03 0.02 5.52
CA SER A 104 -8.44 0.85 6.57
C SER A 104 -9.25 2.12 6.84
N ASP A 105 -8.99 2.73 7.99
CA ASP A 105 -9.41 4.10 8.28
C ASP A 105 -8.50 5.09 7.53
N ILE A 106 -8.95 5.45 6.33
CA ILE A 106 -8.30 6.41 5.43
C ILE A 106 -8.02 7.75 6.13
N LEU A 107 -8.98 8.27 6.92
CA LEU A 107 -8.85 9.60 7.50
C LEU A 107 -7.83 9.59 8.65
N SER A 108 -7.85 8.54 9.47
CA SER A 108 -6.83 8.31 10.50
C SER A 108 -5.42 8.22 9.89
N ASN A 109 -5.27 7.53 8.75
CA ASN A 109 -4.01 7.43 8.03
C ASN A 109 -3.50 8.78 7.48
N ILE A 110 -4.39 9.62 6.98
CA ILE A 110 -4.04 10.98 6.55
C ILE A 110 -3.65 11.84 7.75
N ASN A 111 -4.46 11.84 8.80
CA ASN A 111 -4.26 12.67 9.98
C ASN A 111 -2.96 12.34 10.73
N LYS A 112 -2.62 11.05 10.90
CA LYS A 112 -1.34 10.67 11.51
C LYS A 112 -0.14 11.16 10.69
N CYS A 113 -0.26 11.19 9.36
CA CYS A 113 0.81 11.72 8.50
C CYS A 113 0.91 13.25 8.59
N LEU A 114 -0.22 13.96 8.70
CA LEU A 114 -0.22 15.41 8.94
C LEU A 114 0.42 15.75 10.29
N GLN A 115 0.07 15.02 11.35
CA GLN A 115 0.63 15.17 12.70
C GLN A 115 2.13 14.87 12.75
N ALA A 116 2.61 13.91 11.94
CA ALA A 116 4.03 13.58 11.83
C ALA A 116 4.83 14.55 10.93
N GLU A 117 4.21 15.66 10.51
CA GLU A 117 4.79 16.77 9.77
C GLU A 117 5.50 16.38 8.46
N PHE A 118 4.94 15.43 7.71
CA PHE A 118 5.46 15.13 6.38
C PHE A 118 5.28 16.33 5.44
N ASP A 119 6.25 16.55 4.54
CA ASP A 119 6.19 17.62 3.55
C ASP A 119 5.13 17.35 2.49
N ARG A 120 4.96 16.08 2.12
CA ARG A 120 3.93 15.59 1.20
C ARG A 120 3.37 14.25 1.68
N ILE A 121 2.10 14.02 1.40
CA ILE A 121 1.36 12.81 1.73
C ILE A 121 0.70 12.33 0.44
N ILE A 122 1.17 11.21 -0.09
CA ILE A 122 0.60 10.57 -1.29
C ILE A 122 -0.39 9.51 -0.82
N VAL A 123 -1.67 9.76 -1.04
CA VAL A 123 -2.74 8.78 -0.77
C VAL A 123 -3.01 8.02 -2.06
N VAL A 124 -2.68 6.74 -2.06
CA VAL A 124 -2.77 5.86 -3.23
C VAL A 124 -4.06 5.07 -3.16
N ALA A 125 -5.08 5.50 -3.90
CA ALA A 125 -6.29 4.72 -4.08
C ALA A 125 -6.06 3.61 -5.11
N ILE A 126 -6.33 2.35 -4.76
CA ILE A 126 -6.07 1.21 -5.67
C ILE A 126 -6.98 1.17 -6.92
N ASN A 127 -8.08 1.92 -6.91
CA ASN A 127 -9.01 2.06 -8.04
C ASN A 127 -9.85 3.34 -7.89
N GLU A 128 -10.65 3.63 -8.91
CA GLU A 128 -11.49 4.82 -9.02
C GLU A 128 -12.55 4.89 -7.91
N LYS A 129 -13.12 3.75 -7.50
CA LYS A 129 -14.10 3.70 -6.41
C LYS A 129 -13.48 4.15 -5.08
N ILE A 130 -12.28 3.66 -4.77
CA ILE A 130 -11.56 4.09 -3.57
C ILE A 130 -11.13 5.56 -3.71
N GLU A 131 -10.70 5.99 -4.89
CA GLU A 131 -10.34 7.38 -5.13
C GLU A 131 -11.51 8.33 -4.86
N SER A 132 -12.70 8.03 -5.38
CA SER A 132 -13.92 8.80 -5.10
C SER A 132 -14.22 8.84 -3.60
N LYS A 133 -14.06 7.71 -2.90
CA LYS A 133 -14.24 7.65 -1.44
C LYS A 133 -13.24 8.55 -0.70
N VAL A 134 -11.96 8.51 -1.07
CA VAL A 134 -10.94 9.39 -0.48
C VAL A 134 -11.27 10.86 -0.77
N LYS A 135 -11.67 11.18 -2.00
CA LYS A 135 -12.04 12.55 -2.39
C LYS A 135 -13.19 13.09 -1.54
N SER A 136 -14.29 12.34 -1.40
CA SER A 136 -15.41 12.75 -0.55
C SER A 136 -15.02 12.90 0.92
N LEU A 137 -14.13 12.05 1.44
CA LEU A 137 -13.61 12.20 2.80
C LEU A 137 -12.78 13.47 2.95
N LEU A 138 -11.93 13.80 1.98
CA LEU A 138 -11.14 15.04 2.00
C LEU A 138 -12.03 16.29 1.91
N GLU A 139 -13.10 16.25 1.12
CA GLU A 139 -14.08 17.33 1.02
C GLU A 139 -14.84 17.52 2.34
N ALA A 140 -15.39 16.44 2.90
CA ALA A 140 -16.17 16.48 4.14
C ALA A 140 -15.38 16.89 5.39
N ASN A 141 -14.04 16.91 5.31
CA ASN A 141 -13.16 17.29 6.42
C ASN A 141 -12.30 18.52 6.09
N ASP A 142 -12.64 19.28 5.03
CA ASP A 142 -11.92 20.49 4.59
C ASP A 142 -10.41 20.27 4.29
N LEU A 143 -10.02 19.03 4.00
CA LEU A 143 -8.64 18.64 3.67
C LEU A 143 -8.36 18.69 2.16
N HIS A 144 -9.39 18.83 1.32
CA HIS A 144 -9.27 18.83 -0.14
C HIS A 144 -8.40 19.96 -0.71
N GLN A 145 -8.24 21.07 0.03
CA GLN A 145 -7.40 22.20 -0.37
C GLN A 145 -5.97 22.11 0.20
N ASN A 146 -5.67 21.11 1.03
CA ASN A 146 -4.37 21.01 1.68
C ASN A 146 -3.30 20.63 0.64
N PRO A 147 -2.32 21.51 0.34
CA PRO A 147 -1.35 21.28 -0.72
C PRO A 147 -0.34 20.16 -0.41
N LYS A 148 -0.30 19.68 0.84
CA LYS A 148 0.53 18.54 1.23
C LYS A 148 -0.08 17.22 0.76
N ILE A 149 -1.40 17.15 0.59
CA ILE A 149 -2.10 15.90 0.26
C ILE A 149 -2.19 15.75 -1.27
N ILE A 150 -1.70 14.62 -1.76
CA ILE A 150 -1.71 14.25 -3.17
C ILE A 150 -2.50 12.95 -3.29
N LEU A 151 -3.70 13.03 -3.87
CA LEU A 151 -4.49 11.84 -4.19
C LEU A 151 -4.02 11.27 -5.53
N SER A 152 -3.70 9.98 -5.57
CA SER A 152 -3.32 9.28 -6.78
C SER A 152 -4.10 7.98 -6.94
N CYS A 153 -4.68 7.76 -8.12
CA CYS A 153 -5.28 6.49 -8.47
C CYS A 153 -4.22 5.57 -9.08
N ALA A 154 -4.00 4.43 -8.44
CA ALA A 154 -2.98 3.46 -8.83
C ALA A 154 -3.15 2.97 -10.28
N ARG A 155 -4.39 2.81 -10.75
CA ARG A 155 -4.73 2.42 -12.13
C ARG A 155 -4.34 3.45 -13.19
N ARG A 156 -3.86 4.64 -12.81
CA ARG A 156 -3.42 5.68 -13.77
C ARG A 156 -1.90 5.84 -13.84
N VAL A 157 -1.15 5.14 -12.99
CA VAL A 157 0.30 5.32 -12.86
C VAL A 157 1.11 4.48 -13.84
N ILE A 158 0.66 3.26 -14.15
CA ILE A 158 1.31 2.27 -15.02
C ILE A 158 0.29 1.52 -15.86
#